data_AF-A0AAC8TD50-F1
#
_entry.id   AF-A0AAC8TD50-F1
#
_cell.length_a   1.000
_cell.length_b   1.000
_cell.length_c   1.000
_cell.angle_alpha   90.00
_cell.angle_beta   90.00
_cell.angle_gamma   90.00
#
_symmetry.space_group_name_H-M   'P 1'
#
loop_
_entity.id
_entity.type
_entity.pdbx_description
1 polymer ?
#
loop_
_entity_poly.entity_id
_entity_poly.type
_entity_poly.pdbx_seq_one_letter_code
_entity_poly.pdbx_strand_id
1 'polypeptide(L)' 'MDAAIVQGYYGRLIHRSAPPPRIQRTPMTDDEVRQFIAREMRTAQRTWSALLRQLRDNGLACEQQRFRQLFHELQEHS' A
#
# COMPACT_ATOMS: atom_id res chain seq x y z
N MET A 1 14.16 -22.06 -25.41
CA MET A 1 13.93 -20.67 -25.86
C MET A 1 15.19 -19.90 -25.52
N ASP A 2 15.81 -19.22 -26.48
CA ASP A 2 17.08 -18.51 -26.28
C ASP A 2 16.86 -17.25 -25.41
N ALA A 3 17.66 -17.11 -24.35
CA ALA A 3 17.56 -15.99 -23.41
C ALA A 3 17.75 -14.62 -24.11
N ALA A 4 18.59 -14.55 -25.15
CA ALA A 4 18.82 -13.33 -25.91
C ALA A 4 17.57 -12.90 -26.70
N ILE A 5 16.81 -13.87 -27.22
CA ILE A 5 15.55 -13.60 -27.94
C ILE A 5 14.50 -13.06 -26.96
N VAL A 6 14.39 -13.67 -25.78
CA VAL A 6 13.45 -13.25 -24.73
C VAL A 6 13.78 -11.84 -24.24
N GLN A 7 15.05 -11.56 -23.98
CA GLN A 7 15.51 -10.24 -23.55
C GLN A 7 15.23 -9.15 -24.60
N GLY A 8 15.51 -9.45 -25.88
CA GLY A 8 15.21 -8.53 -26.99
C GLY A 8 13.72 -8.26 -27.17
N TYR A 9 12.88 -9.26 -26.94
CA TYR A 9 11.42 -9.12 -26.96
C TYR A 9 10.92 -8.19 -25.84
N TYR A 10 11.32 -8.43 -24.58
CA TYR A 10 10.91 -7.59 -23.46
C TYR A 10 11.46 -6.16 -23.55
N GLY A 11 12.68 -5.97 -24.05
CA GLY A 11 13.23 -4.64 -24.27
C GLY A 11 12.38 -3.79 -25.21
N ARG A 12 11.87 -4.40 -26.31
CA ARG A 12 10.96 -3.72 -27.24
C ARG A 12 9.61 -3.39 -26.61
N LEU A 13 9.08 -4.27 -25.76
CA LEU A 13 7.81 -4.01 -25.06
C LEU A 13 7.94 -2.85 -24.07
N ILE A 14 9.00 -2.84 -23.26
CA ILE A 14 9.25 -1.76 -22.29
C ILE A 14 9.42 -0.43 -23.01
N HIS A 15 10.19 -0.38 -24.11
CA HIS A 15 10.41 0.84 -24.87
C HIS A 15 9.12 1.42 -25.48
N ARG A 16 8.15 0.57 -25.84
CA ARG A 16 6.87 0.99 -26.42
C ARG A 16 5.81 1.33 -25.37
N SER A 17 5.99 0.89 -24.13
CA SER A 17 5.06 1.17 -23.04
C SER A 17 5.26 2.59 -22.50
N ALA A 18 4.16 3.23 -22.09
CA ALA A 18 4.25 4.45 -21.31
C ALA A 18 4.91 4.14 -19.94
N PRO A 19 5.69 5.07 -19.36
CA PRO A 19 6.18 4.91 -18.01
C PRO A 19 5.03 4.65 -17.04
N PRO A 20 5.20 3.74 -16.06
CA PRO A 20 4.17 3.52 -15.06
C PRO A 20 3.91 4.83 -14.29
N PRO A 21 2.65 5.14 -13.97
CA PRO A 21 2.33 6.34 -13.21
C PRO A 21 3.00 6.27 -11.84
N ARG A 22 3.70 7.35 -11.47
CA ARG A 22 4.22 7.51 -10.11
C ARG A 22 3.05 7.87 -9.20
N ILE A 23 2.57 6.89 -8.42
CA ILE A 23 1.57 7.14 -7.39
C ILE A 23 2.23 7.91 -6.26
N GLN A 24 2.03 9.23 -6.22
CA GLN A 24 2.45 10.07 -5.10
C GLN A 24 1.49 9.83 -3.95
N ARG A 25 2.02 9.31 -2.84
CA ARG A 25 1.26 9.12 -1.61
C ARG A 25 1.82 10.04 -0.53
N THR A 26 0.96 10.65 0.26
CA THR A 26 1.35 11.54 1.35
C THR A 26 1.70 10.72 2.60
N PRO A 27 2.94 10.80 3.14
CA PRO A 27 3.31 10.11 4.37
C PRO A 27 2.43 10.56 5.53
N MET A 28 2.02 9.61 6.36
CA MET A 28 1.33 9.89 7.62
C MET A 28 2.28 9.69 8.81
N THR A 29 2.02 10.37 9.91
CA THR A 29 2.58 10.09 11.23
C THR A 29 1.88 8.90 11.88
N ASP A 30 2.46 8.35 12.95
CA ASP A 30 1.84 7.22 13.66
C ASP A 30 0.50 7.61 14.28
N ASP A 31 0.36 8.83 14.81
CA ASP A 31 -0.89 9.30 15.40
C ASP A 31 -2.00 9.47 14.36
N GLU A 32 -1.68 10.00 13.17
CA GLU A 32 -2.63 10.06 12.07
C GLU A 32 -3.06 8.66 11.61
N VAL A 33 -2.12 7.70 11.60
CA VAL A 33 -2.43 6.30 11.27
C VAL A 33 -3.31 5.66 12.34
N ARG A 34 -3.05 5.89 13.63
CA ARG A 34 -3.91 5.41 14.73
C ARG A 34 -5.32 5.98 14.62
N GLN A 35 -5.45 7.28 14.37
CA GLN A 35 -6.76 7.93 14.18
C GLN A 35 -7.51 7.36 12.97
N PHE A 36 -6.80 7.12 11.86
CA PHE A 36 -7.37 6.45 10.69
C PHE A 36 -7.90 5.06 11.06
N ILE A 37 -7.07 4.20 11.68
CA ILE A 37 -7.44 2.83 12.03
C ILE A 37 -8.65 2.83 12.99
N ALA A 38 -8.60 3.63 14.06
CA ALA A 38 -9.69 3.73 15.03
C ALA A 38 -11.01 4.21 14.42
N ARG A 39 -10.95 5.15 13.46
CA ARG A 39 -12.15 5.58 12.73
C ARG A 39 -12.73 4.44 11.90
N GLU A 40 -11.93 3.76 11.11
CA GLU A 40 -12.42 2.72 10.19
C GLU A 40 -12.91 1.46 10.93
N MET A 41 -12.26 1.10 12.04
CA MET A 41 -12.69 -0.04 12.89
C MET A 41 -14.07 0.17 13.50
N ARG A 42 -14.50 1.42 13.77
CA ARG A 42 -15.86 1.72 14.26
C ARG A 42 -16.94 1.43 13.21
N THR A 43 -16.60 1.45 11.93
CA THR A 43 -17.56 1.24 10.84
C THR A 43 -17.74 -0.24 10.52
N ALA A 44 -16.66 -1.02 10.50
CA ALA A 44 -16.71 -2.46 10.26
C ALA A 44 -15.42 -3.15 10.70
N GLN A 45 -15.53 -4.43 11.09
CA GLN A 45 -14.37 -5.26 11.32
C GLN A 45 -13.66 -5.56 9.99
N ARG A 46 -12.39 -5.16 9.87
CA ARG A 46 -11.56 -5.38 8.69
C ARG A 46 -10.18 -5.89 9.09
N THR A 47 -9.53 -6.61 8.19
CA THR A 47 -8.14 -6.99 8.38
C THR A 47 -7.23 -5.77 8.22
N TRP A 48 -6.06 -5.78 8.87
CA TRP A 48 -5.06 -4.72 8.73
C TRP A 48 -4.67 -4.48 7.26
N SER A 49 -4.60 -5.54 6.45
CA SER A 49 -4.22 -5.44 5.04
C SER A 49 -5.30 -4.78 4.19
N ALA A 50 -6.59 -5.00 4.50
CA ALA A 50 -7.70 -4.35 3.85
C ALA A 50 -7.73 -2.84 4.15
N LEU A 51 -7.49 -2.44 5.41
CA LEU A 51 -7.43 -1.02 5.79
C LEU A 51 -6.21 -0.31 5.21
N LEU A 52 -5.05 -0.97 5.17
CA LEU A 52 -3.86 -0.42 4.54
C LEU A 52 -4.06 -0.19 3.03
N ARG A 53 -4.78 -1.09 2.36
CA ARG A 53 -5.15 -0.90 0.95
C ARG A 53 -6.05 0.33 0.80
N GLN A 54 -7.10 0.45 1.60
CA GLN A 54 -7.98 1.61 1.57
C GLN A 54 -7.21 2.92 1.83
N LEU A 55 -6.30 2.94 2.80
CA LEU A 55 -5.44 4.10 3.09
C LEU A 55 -4.63 4.51 1.84
N ARG A 56 -4.04 3.53 1.15
CA ARG A 56 -3.22 3.75 -0.06
C ARG A 56 -4.03 4.15 -1.28
N ASP A 57 -5.26 3.66 -1.39
CA ASP A 57 -6.20 4.02 -2.45
C ASP A 57 -6.68 5.47 -2.28
N ASN A 58 -6.69 5.97 -1.03
CA ASN A 58 -6.94 7.38 -0.70
C ASN A 58 -5.71 8.29 -0.87
N GLY A 59 -4.62 7.81 -1.47
CA GLY A 59 -3.42 8.61 -1.70
C GLY A 59 -2.55 8.84 -0.46
N LEU A 60 -2.76 8.09 0.63
CA LEU A 60 -1.96 8.19 1.84
C LEU A 60 -0.88 7.09 1.88
N ALA A 61 0.21 7.33 2.61
CA ALA A 61 1.33 6.40 2.76
C ALA A 61 1.56 6.01 4.22
N CYS A 62 1.68 4.70 4.42
CA CYS A 62 2.22 4.09 5.62
C CYS A 62 2.96 2.80 5.23
N GLU A 63 4.07 2.53 5.91
CA GLU A 63 4.81 1.29 5.77
C GLU A 63 3.97 0.10 6.24
N GLN A 64 4.11 -1.04 5.57
CA GLN A 64 3.27 -2.20 5.86
C GLN A 64 3.47 -2.73 7.28
N GLN A 65 4.73 -2.86 7.71
CA GLN A 65 5.08 -3.36 9.04
C GLN A 65 4.60 -2.38 10.12
N ARG A 66 4.84 -1.08 9.94
CA ARG A 66 4.39 -0.03 10.85
C ARG A 66 2.87 0.00 10.99
N PHE A 67 2.14 -0.06 9.89
CA PHE A 67 0.68 -0.11 9.91
C PHE A 67 0.14 -1.33 10.66
N ARG A 68 0.75 -2.50 10.43
CA ARG A 68 0.35 -3.75 11.09
C ARG A 68 0.55 -3.67 12.60
N GLN A 69 1.68 -3.12 13.06
CA GLN A 69 1.96 -2.94 14.50
C GLN A 69 0.90 -2.05 15.16
N LEU A 70 0.68 -0.85 14.62
CA LEU A 70 -0.31 0.10 15.13
C LEU A 70 -1.74 -0.47 15.13
N PHE A 71 -2.08 -1.28 14.13
CA PHE A 71 -3.38 -1.95 14.07
C PHE A 71 -3.56 -2.96 15.21
N HIS A 72 -2.55 -3.79 15.48
CA HIS A 72 -2.62 -4.77 16.57
C HIS A 72 -2.63 -4.08 17.94
N GLU A 73 -1.82 -3.04 18.15
CA GLU A 73 -1.86 -2.22 19.37
C GLU A 73 -3.28 -1.72 19.68
N LEU A 74 -4.00 -1.25 18.66
CA LEU A 74 -5.38 -0.77 18.82
C LEU A 74 -6.38 -1.90 19.09
N GLN A 75 -6.17 -3.09 18.51
CA GLN A 75 -7.03 -4.25 18.77
C GLN A 75 -6.86 -4.82 20.19
N GLU A 76 -5.64 -4.81 20.74
CA GLU A 76 -5.37 -5.30 22.10
C GLU A 76 -5.88 -4.35 23.19
N HIS A 77 -6.12 -3.07 22.85
CA HIS A 77 -6.62 -2.03 23.76
C HIS A 77 -8.10 -1.65 23.54
N SER A 78 -8.84 -2.37 22.69
CA SER A 78 -10.28 -2.13 22.41
C SER A 78 -11.21 -3.05 23.18
#